data_AF-A0A1G7ZBR9-F1
#
_entry.id   AF-A0A1G7ZBR9-F1
#
_cell.length_a   1.000
_cell.length_b   1.000
_cell.length_c   1.000
_cell.angle_alpha   90.00
_cell.angle_beta   90.00
_cell.angle_gamma   90.00
#
_symmetry.space_group_name_H-M   'P 1'
#
loop_
_entity.id
_entity.type
_entity.pdbx_description
1 polymer ?
#
loop_
_entity_poly.entity_id
_entity_poly.type
_entity_poly.pdbx_seq_one_letter_code
_entity_poly.pdbx_strand_id
1 'polypeptide(L)' 'MLVKPANGLVIRDPDLLDLIPETGREVPETDYWMRRLRDKDVVLVEPAAAPVKQSAKGSTD' A
#
# COMPACT_ATOMS: atom_id res chain seq x y z
N MET A 1 -2.50 1.86 3.31
CA MET A 1 -1.96 1.55 1.97
C MET A 1 -1.83 0.05 1.79
N LEU A 2 -2.03 -0.49 0.59
CA LEU A 2 -1.86 -1.92 0.30
C LEU A 2 -0.43 -2.14 -0.22
N VAL A 3 0.38 -2.95 0.46
CA VAL A 3 1.77 -3.23 0.08
C VAL A 3 2.04 -4.73 0.03
N LYS A 4 2.97 -5.15 -0.83
CA LYS A 4 3.52 -6.51 -0.86
C LYS A 4 5.06 -6.47 -0.86
N PRO A 5 5.75 -7.53 -0.39
CA PRO A 5 7.21 -7.62 -0.51
C PRO A 5 7.64 -7.55 -1.98
N ALA A 6 8.80 -6.97 -2.24
CA ALA A 6 9.43 -7.14 -3.53
C ALA A 6 9.86 -8.61 -3.74
N ASN A 7 9.98 -9.03 -5.00
CA ASN A 7 10.26 -10.42 -5.34
C ASN A 7 11.55 -10.93 -4.65
N GLY A 8 11.43 -12.05 -3.95
CA GLY A 8 12.55 -12.66 -3.22
C GLY A 8 12.85 -12.03 -1.85
N LEU A 9 12.07 -11.04 -1.41
CA LEU A 9 12.17 -10.47 -0.08
C LEU A 9 11.09 -11.00 0.85
N VAL A 10 11.46 -11.09 2.12
CA VAL A 10 10.56 -11.45 3.23
C VAL A 10 10.54 -10.27 4.19
N ILE A 11 9.40 -9.59 4.28
CA ILE A 11 9.23 -8.40 5.12
C ILE A 11 8.32 -8.75 6.29
N ARG A 12 8.78 -8.42 7.50
CA ARG A 12 8.00 -8.59 8.72
C ARG A 12 7.20 -7.31 9.01
N ASP A 13 5.95 -7.50 9.38
CA ASP A 13 5.09 -6.46 9.93
C ASP A 13 5.57 -6.09 11.34
N PRO A 14 5.90 -4.82 11.63
CA PRO A 14 6.36 -4.41 12.96
C PRO A 14 5.27 -4.48 14.03
N ASP A 15 4.00 -4.37 13.62
CA ASP A 15 2.86 -4.32 14.55
C ASP A 15 2.30 -5.73 14.79
N LEU A 16 2.09 -6.49 13.71
CA LEU A 16 1.55 -7.85 13.79
C LEU A 16 2.62 -8.93 14.01
N LEU A 17 3.90 -8.57 13.85
CA LEU A 17 5.05 -9.44 14.09
C LEU A 17 5.05 -10.73 13.25
N ASP A 18 4.30 -10.75 12.14
CA ASP A 18 4.25 -11.82 11.15
C ASP A 18 4.77 -11.32 9.79
N LEU A 19 4.77 -12.20 8.79
CA LEU A 19 5.27 -11.88 7.45
C LEU A 19 4.18 -11.26 6.58
N ILE A 20 4.54 -10.23 5.82
CA ILE A 20 3.63 -9.69 4.80
C ILE A 20 3.45 -10.74 3.70
N PRO A 21 2.20 -11.13 3.38
CA PRO A 21 1.91 -12.07 2.32
C PRO A 21 2.37 -11.57 0.95
N GLU A 22 2.70 -12.48 0.03
CA GLU A 22 3.04 -12.13 -1.36
C GLU A 22 1.88 -11.47 -2.12
N THR A 23 0.63 -11.77 -1.72
CA THR A 23 -0.58 -11.10 -2.23
C THR A 23 -0.71 -9.65 -1.77
N GLY A 24 0.07 -9.27 -0.75
CA GLY A 24 0.02 -7.97 -0.09
C GLY A 24 -0.91 -7.92 1.12
N ARG A 25 -0.78 -6.83 1.89
CA ARG A 25 -1.54 -6.52 3.10
C ARG A 25 -1.80 -5.02 3.19
N GLU A 26 -2.95 -4.66 3.76
CA GLU A 26 -3.25 -3.28 4.12
C GLU A 26 -2.51 -2.90 5.40
N VAL A 27 -1.67 -1.87 5.30
CA VAL A 27 -0.82 -1.35 6.38
C VAL A 27 -1.08 0.13 6.60
N PRO A 28 -0.86 0.66 7.81
CA PRO A 28 -1.01 2.09 8.08
C PRO A 28 0.02 2.92 7.31
N GLU A 29 -0.34 4.15 6.96
CA GLU A 29 0.57 5.07 6.29
C GLU A 29 1.50 5.73 7.30
N THR A 30 2.57 5.00 7.67
CA THR A 30 3.58 5.43 8.64
C THR A 30 4.94 5.60 7.98
N ASP A 31 5.84 6.32 8.63
CA ASP A 31 7.22 6.53 8.17
C ASP A 31 7.97 5.21 7.91
N TYR A 32 7.66 4.15 8.68
CA TYR A 32 8.25 2.83 8.48
C TYR A 32 7.93 2.27 7.09
N TRP A 33 6.66 2.26 6.70
CA TRP A 33 6.20 1.73 5.43
C TRP A 33 6.60 2.63 4.26
N MET A 34 6.55 3.95 4.43
CA MET A 34 7.07 4.89 3.44
C MET A 34 8.56 4.69 3.17
N ARG A 35 9.37 4.44 4.20
CA ARG A 35 10.79 4.12 4.04
C ARG A 35 10.99 2.83 3.25
N ARG A 36 10.25 1.76 3.58
CA ARG A 36 10.34 0.49 2.84
C ARG A 36 9.94 0.61 1.37
N LEU A 37 9.00 1.50 1.04
CA LEU A 37 8.69 1.85 -0.35
C LEU A 37 9.85 2.56 -1.05
N ARG A 38 10.51 3.52 -0.37
CA ARG A 38 11.68 4.22 -0.92
C ARG A 38 12.87 3.27 -1.15
N ASP A 39 13.09 2.36 -0.22
CA ASP A 39 14.15 1.35 -0.27
C ASP A 39 13.82 0.22 -1.27
N LYS A 40 12.60 0.19 -1.82
CA LYS A 40 12.06 -0.85 -2.72
C LYS A 40 12.00 -2.24 -2.09
N ASP A 41 11.96 -2.30 -0.77
CA ASP A 41 11.74 -3.55 -0.03
C ASP A 41 10.30 -4.05 -0.15
N VAL A 42 9.37 -3.11 -0.27
CA VAL A 42 7.95 -3.37 -0.57
C VAL A 42 7.53 -2.54 -1.78
N VAL A 43 6.47 -2.98 -2.44
CA VAL A 43 5.83 -2.25 -3.54
C VAL A 43 4.36 -2.02 -3.22
N LEU A 44 3.83 -0.87 -3.65
CA LEU A 44 2.39 -0.61 -3.59
C LEU A 44 1.66 -1.59 -4.49
N VAL A 45 0.61 -2.18 -3.97
CA VAL A 45 -0.37 -2.93 -4.75
C VAL A 45 -1.47 -1.93 -5.07
N GLU A 46 -1.63 -1.59 -6.34
CA GLU A 46 -2.76 -0.77 -6.77
C GLU A 46 -4.04 -1.51 -6.37
N PRO A 47 -4.93 -0.90 -5.56
CA PRO A 47 -6.24 -1.48 -5.35
C PRO A 47 -6.90 -1.54 -6.72
N ALA A 48 -7.27 -2.74 -7.17
CA ALA A 48 -8.05 -2.91 -8.39
C ALA A 48 -9.21 -1.92 -8.32
N ALA A 49 -9.20 -0.92 -9.20
CA ALA A 49 -10.06 0.23 -9.09
C ALA A 49 -11.51 -0.23 -8.91
N ALA A 50 -12.07 -0.04 -7.71
CA ALA A 50 -13.50 0.12 -7.60
C ALA A 50 -13.84 1.33 -8.50
N PRO A 51 -14.82 1.23 -9.41
CA PRO A 51 -15.10 2.32 -10.34
C PRO A 51 -15.36 3.58 -9.53
N VAL A 52 -14.50 4.59 -9.75
CA VAL A 52 -14.64 5.94 -9.24
C VAL A 52 -16.07 6.42 -9.52
N LYS A 53 -16.91 6.47 -8.48
CA LYS A 53 -18.08 7.37 -8.52
C LYS A 53 -17.50 8.79 -8.48
N GLN A 54 -17.48 9.41 -9.65
CA GLN A 54 -17.40 10.86 -9.81
C GLN A 54 -18.29 11.51 -8.74
N SER A 55 -17.67 12.28 -7.84
CA SER A 55 -18.37 13.25 -7.03
C SER A 55 -18.09 14.62 -7.62
N ALA A 56 -18.92 15.01 -8.58
CA ALA A 56 -18.95 16.35 -9.14
C ALA A 56 -19.48 17.37 -8.12
N LYS A 57 -18.81 18.52 -8.01
CA LYS A 57 -19.38 19.88 -7.85
C LYS A 57 -18.34 20.80 -8.53
N GLY A 58 -18.58 21.54 -9.62
CA GLY A 58 -19.75 22.29 -10.01
C GLY A 58 -19.66 23.70 -9.40
N SER A 59 -19.05 24.66 -10.11
CA SER A 59 -19.42 26.07 -9.95
C SER A 59 -19.00 26.91 -11.15
N THR A 60 -20.01 27.60 -11.67
CA THR A 60 -20.10 28.57 -12.75
C THR A 60 -19.54 29.93 -12.31
N ASP A 61 -18.80 30.61 -13.20
CA ASP A 61 -19.06 31.99 -13.66
C ASP A 61 -18.19 32.27 -14.91
#